data_AF-A0A7S0WQP2-F1
#
_entry.id   AF-A0A7S0WQP2-F1
#
_cell.length_a   1.000
_cell.length_b   1.000
_cell.length_c   1.000
_cell.angle_alpha   90.00
_cell.angle_beta   90.00
_cell.angle_gamma   90.00
#
_symmetry.space_group_name_H-M   'P 1'
#
loop_
_entity.id
_entity.type
_entity.pdbx_description
1 polymer ?
#
loop_
_entity_poly.entity_id
_entity_poly.type
_entity_poly.pdbx_seq_one_letter_code
_entity_poly.pdbx_strand_id
1 'polypeptide(L)'
;MAHERFLPSLAAAMTEVHEEGVEITTESFTKLIDQVVRVFDYLGTVLHFAKSDMLTKNESLKAVQGKHKLLIDVVQADKAAGCATVKDSCARNLHRLVCVVTFMRVLLEKLAEGEGVSVKDAATAAYEASLAPIHTYVVRTAVWAGMYVLPSRASFMEQIGETEASARDMALRFLACSKEVERAVHHLFAGIDMPASTPSSNILSGLWGGGSTATAAT
;
A
#
# COMPACT_ATOMS: atom_id res chain seq x y z
N MET A 1 12.96 -21.18 -14.08
CA MET A 1 12.73 -19.72 -13.99
C MET A 1 12.85 -19.36 -12.53
N ALA A 2 13.82 -18.53 -12.14
CA ALA A 2 13.93 -18.10 -10.75
C ALA A 2 12.66 -17.31 -10.39
N HIS A 3 12.02 -17.64 -9.26
CA HIS A 3 10.91 -16.85 -8.76
C HIS A 3 11.40 -15.44 -8.45
N GLU A 4 10.72 -14.41 -8.94
CA GLU A 4 11.10 -13.02 -8.71
C GLU A 4 11.02 -12.70 -7.21
N ARG A 5 12.15 -12.29 -6.62
CA ARG A 5 12.25 -12.03 -5.18
C ARG A 5 11.57 -10.71 -4.84
N PHE A 6 10.77 -10.71 -3.78
CA PHE A 6 9.89 -9.60 -3.43
C PHE A 6 10.63 -8.26 -3.21
N LEU A 7 11.60 -8.20 -2.29
CA LEU A 7 12.27 -6.92 -1.96
C LEU A 7 13.11 -6.35 -3.11
N PRO A 8 13.87 -7.15 -3.89
CA PRO A 8 14.55 -6.65 -5.07
C PRO A 8 13.61 -6.04 -6.12
N SER A 9 12.48 -6.70 -6.43
CA SER A 9 11.48 -6.17 -7.37
C SER A 9 10.85 -4.88 -6.86
N LEU A 10 10.55 -4.82 -5.56
CA LEU A 10 10.00 -3.63 -4.93
C LEU A 10 10.96 -2.43 -5.00
N ALA A 11 12.25 -2.65 -4.69
CA ALA A 11 13.27 -1.61 -4.77
C ALA A 11 13.51 -1.14 -6.21
N ALA A 12 13.53 -2.07 -7.18
CA ALA A 12 13.67 -1.75 -8.60
C ALA A 12 12.50 -0.90 -9.12
N ALA A 13 11.25 -1.29 -8.82
CA ALA A 13 10.08 -0.53 -9.23
C ALA A 13 10.04 0.88 -8.62
N MET A 14 10.47 1.03 -7.37
CA MET A 14 10.59 2.37 -6.74
C MET A 14 11.67 3.22 -7.41
N THR A 15 12.78 2.61 -7.84
CA THR A 15 13.85 3.31 -8.56
C THR A 15 13.36 3.76 -9.93
N GLU A 16 12.65 2.90 -10.67
CA GLU A 16 12.05 3.23 -11.98
C GLU A 16 11.11 4.45 -11.87
N VAL A 17 10.21 4.47 -10.89
CA VAL A 17 9.31 5.62 -10.64
C VAL A 17 10.09 6.87 -10.24
N HIS A 18 11.17 6.73 -9.47
CA HIS A 18 12.00 7.86 -9.04
C HIS A 18 12.77 8.50 -10.19
N GLU A 19 13.26 7.71 -11.14
CA GLU A 19 13.98 8.20 -12.33
C GLU A 19 13.10 9.06 -13.24
N GLU A 20 11.76 8.91 -13.18
CA GLU A 20 10.79 9.76 -13.90
C GLU A 20 10.65 11.18 -13.28
N GLY A 21 11.14 11.39 -12.06
CA GLY A 21 11.13 12.69 -11.39
C GLY A 21 9.71 13.22 -11.13
N VAL A 22 9.34 14.32 -11.80
CA VAL A 22 8.02 14.96 -11.63
C VAL A 22 6.98 14.50 -12.64
N GLU A 23 7.41 13.85 -13.72
CA GLU A 23 6.55 13.35 -14.80
C GLU A 23 6.26 11.86 -14.60
N ILE A 24 5.83 11.49 -13.39
CA ILE A 24 5.56 10.09 -13.04
C ILE A 24 4.45 9.55 -13.92
N THR A 25 4.74 8.45 -14.61
CA THR A 25 3.78 7.78 -15.49
C THR A 25 2.78 6.97 -14.66
N THR A 26 1.53 6.90 -15.14
CA THR A 26 0.50 6.07 -14.51
C THR A 26 0.90 4.58 -14.58
N GLU A 27 1.59 4.17 -15.64
CA GLU A 27 2.04 2.80 -15.82
C GLU A 27 3.11 2.37 -14.79
N SER A 28 4.20 3.15 -14.64
CA SER A 28 5.26 2.84 -13.68
C SER A 28 4.71 2.81 -12.25
N PHE A 29 3.86 3.78 -11.90
CA PHE A 29 3.27 3.86 -10.58
C PHE A 29 2.35 2.67 -10.28
N THR A 30 1.51 2.25 -11.23
CA THR A 30 0.63 1.08 -11.01
C THR A 30 1.43 -0.22 -10.87
N LYS A 31 2.55 -0.37 -11.59
CA LYS A 31 3.50 -1.48 -11.39
C LYS A 31 4.17 -1.44 -10.02
N LEU A 32 4.57 -0.26 -9.54
CA LEU A 32 5.08 -0.08 -8.18
C LEU A 32 4.05 -0.53 -7.15
N ILE A 33 2.78 -0.14 -7.31
CA ILE A 33 1.70 -0.57 -6.41
C ILE A 33 1.53 -2.09 -6.42
N ASP A 34 1.59 -2.75 -7.59
CA ASP A 34 1.53 -4.22 -7.67
C ASP A 34 2.64 -4.87 -6.85
N GLN A 35 3.84 -4.27 -6.78
CA GLN A 35 4.92 -4.75 -5.90
C GLN A 35 4.64 -4.45 -4.43
N VAL A 36 4.25 -3.22 -4.10
CA VAL A 36 4.00 -2.76 -2.71
C VAL A 36 2.98 -3.66 -2.01
N VAL A 37 1.90 -4.02 -2.69
CA VAL A 37 0.81 -4.80 -2.07
C VAL A 37 1.17 -6.27 -1.83
N ARG A 38 2.28 -6.79 -2.37
CA ARG A 38 2.76 -8.16 -2.08
C ARG A 38 3.12 -8.36 -0.62
N VAL A 39 3.44 -7.28 0.12
CA VAL A 39 3.75 -7.39 1.55
C VAL A 39 2.61 -8.02 2.36
N PHE A 40 1.38 -7.79 1.94
CA PHE A 40 0.19 -8.32 2.62
C PHE A 40 0.05 -9.83 2.47
N ASP A 41 0.72 -10.47 1.51
CA ASP A 41 0.81 -11.93 1.42
C ASP A 41 1.65 -12.52 2.56
N TYR A 42 2.58 -11.72 3.09
CA TYR A 42 3.54 -12.13 4.12
C TYR A 42 3.16 -11.63 5.51
N LEU A 43 2.25 -10.67 5.63
CA LEU A 43 1.73 -10.17 6.91
C LEU A 43 0.60 -11.04 7.48
N GLY A 44 0.16 -12.06 6.75
CA GLY A 44 -0.86 -13.02 7.19
C GLY A 44 -2.25 -12.75 6.61
N THR A 45 -3.05 -13.82 6.57
CA THR A 45 -4.33 -13.88 5.84
C THR A 45 -5.37 -12.88 6.33
N VAL A 46 -5.30 -12.46 7.59
CA VAL A 46 -6.24 -11.48 8.18
C VAL A 46 -6.15 -10.12 7.49
N LEU A 47 -5.03 -9.78 6.85
CA LEU A 47 -4.86 -8.51 6.12
C LEU A 47 -5.08 -8.61 4.61
N HIS A 48 -5.50 -9.78 4.08
CA HIS A 48 -5.77 -9.93 2.65
C HIS A 48 -6.90 -9.02 2.14
N PHE A 49 -7.86 -8.66 2.99
CA PHE A 49 -8.89 -7.68 2.61
C PHE A 49 -8.26 -6.32 2.24
N ALA A 50 -7.17 -5.93 2.92
CA ALA A 50 -6.47 -4.69 2.65
C ALA A 50 -5.78 -4.76 1.28
N LYS A 51 -5.13 -5.89 0.97
CA LYS A 51 -4.57 -6.15 -0.36
C LYS A 51 -5.62 -6.04 -1.46
N SER A 52 -6.77 -6.69 -1.28
CA SER A 52 -7.87 -6.64 -2.25
C SER A 52 -8.38 -5.22 -2.49
N ASP A 53 -8.59 -4.45 -1.42
CA ASP A 53 -9.02 -3.05 -1.49
C ASP A 53 -8.02 -2.15 -2.24
N MET A 54 -6.72 -2.38 -2.08
CA MET A 54 -5.66 -1.66 -2.77
C MET A 54 -5.57 -2.06 -4.25
N LEU A 55 -5.68 -3.35 -4.57
CA LEU A 55 -5.70 -3.84 -5.94
C LEU A 55 -6.88 -3.26 -6.72
N THR A 56 -8.09 -3.23 -6.16
CA THR A 56 -9.26 -2.60 -6.81
C THR A 56 -8.98 -1.12 -7.16
N LYS A 57 -8.30 -0.38 -6.28
CA LYS A 57 -7.91 1.00 -6.56
C LYS A 57 -6.84 1.08 -7.64
N ASN A 58 -5.87 0.18 -7.63
CA ASN A 58 -4.83 0.13 -8.66
C ASN A 58 -5.43 -0.15 -10.05
N GLU A 59 -6.39 -1.06 -10.13
CA GLU A 59 -7.10 -1.37 -11.38
C GLU A 59 -7.85 -0.16 -11.94
N SER A 60 -8.37 0.73 -11.09
CA SER A 60 -8.99 1.98 -11.57
C SER A 60 -7.98 2.89 -12.29
N LEU A 61 -6.72 2.92 -11.85
CA LEU A 61 -5.66 3.68 -12.53
C LEU A 61 -5.19 2.99 -13.82
N LYS A 62 -5.01 1.67 -13.78
CA LYS A 62 -4.68 0.87 -14.97
C LYS A 62 -5.73 1.02 -16.08
N ALA A 63 -7.01 1.11 -15.70
CA ALA A 63 -8.10 1.32 -16.65
C ALA A 63 -8.02 2.66 -17.41
N VAL A 64 -7.35 3.67 -16.83
CA VAL A 64 -7.23 5.01 -17.43
C VAL A 64 -5.83 5.33 -17.96
N GLN A 65 -4.82 4.50 -17.70
CA GLN A 65 -3.42 4.78 -18.06
C GLN A 65 -3.18 5.02 -19.56
N GLY A 66 -3.97 4.39 -20.43
CA GLY A 66 -3.88 4.61 -21.89
C GLY A 66 -4.37 6.00 -22.32
N LYS A 67 -5.23 6.64 -21.51
CA LYS A 67 -5.77 7.99 -21.74
C LYS A 67 -5.00 9.06 -20.95
N HIS A 68 -4.61 8.73 -19.72
CA HIS A 68 -3.91 9.60 -18.79
C HIS A 68 -2.53 9.02 -18.52
N LYS A 69 -1.56 9.43 -19.36
CA LYS A 69 -0.21 8.87 -19.35
C LYS A 69 0.54 9.22 -18.07
N LEU A 70 0.35 10.45 -17.57
CA LEU A 70 0.98 10.92 -16.34
C LEU A 70 -0.02 10.92 -15.18
N LEU A 71 0.47 10.73 -13.96
CA LEU A 71 -0.36 10.83 -12.75
C LEU A 71 -1.01 12.21 -12.62
N ILE A 72 -0.34 13.27 -13.08
CA ILE A 72 -0.92 14.62 -13.08
C ILE A 72 -2.17 14.68 -13.96
N ASP A 73 -2.19 13.99 -15.10
CA ASP A 73 -3.36 13.98 -16.00
C ASP A 73 -4.57 13.34 -15.33
N VAL A 74 -4.35 12.27 -14.54
CA VAL A 74 -5.40 11.60 -13.75
C VAL A 74 -6.01 12.59 -12.76
N VAL A 75 -5.17 13.30 -12.00
CA VAL A 75 -5.65 14.26 -11.00
C VAL A 75 -6.34 15.46 -11.64
N GLN A 76 -5.79 16.02 -12.72
CA GLN A 76 -6.40 17.16 -13.42
C GLN A 76 -7.73 16.79 -14.09
N ALA A 77 -7.85 15.57 -14.63
CA ALA A 77 -9.11 15.11 -15.21
C ALA A 77 -10.25 15.09 -14.18
N ASP A 78 -10.01 14.47 -13.01
CA ASP A 78 -11.03 14.42 -11.95
C ASP A 78 -11.26 15.79 -11.30
N LYS A 79 -10.24 16.65 -11.25
CA LYS A 79 -10.39 18.04 -10.76
C LYS A 79 -11.28 18.85 -11.71
N ALA A 80 -11.06 18.76 -13.02
CA ALA A 80 -11.87 19.42 -14.03
C ALA A 80 -13.32 18.91 -14.04
N ALA A 81 -13.53 17.63 -13.75
CA ALA A 81 -14.86 17.03 -13.61
C ALA A 81 -15.52 17.28 -12.24
N GLY A 82 -14.83 17.96 -11.31
CA GLY A 82 -15.35 18.22 -9.96
C GLY A 82 -15.52 16.97 -9.09
N CYS A 83 -14.81 15.88 -9.40
CA CYS A 83 -14.97 14.58 -8.73
C CYS A 83 -13.71 14.08 -8.00
N ALA A 84 -12.63 14.85 -7.91
CA ALA A 84 -11.35 14.42 -7.32
C ALA A 84 -11.43 13.88 -5.88
N THR A 85 -12.44 14.26 -5.10
CA THR A 85 -12.66 13.78 -3.72
C THR A 85 -13.82 12.77 -3.63
N VAL A 86 -14.52 12.50 -4.74
CA VAL A 86 -15.62 11.54 -4.80
C VAL A 86 -15.06 10.13 -4.56
N LYS A 87 -15.82 9.32 -3.82
CA LYS A 87 -15.45 7.95 -3.52
C LYS A 87 -15.20 7.18 -4.83
N ASP A 88 -14.10 6.43 -4.85
CA ASP A 88 -13.67 5.60 -5.98
C ASP A 88 -13.32 6.36 -7.28
N SER A 89 -13.21 7.69 -7.24
CA SER A 89 -12.57 8.47 -8.31
C SER A 89 -11.09 8.10 -8.45
N CYS A 90 -10.52 8.26 -9.65
CA CYS A 90 -9.14 7.87 -9.92
C CYS A 90 -8.15 8.71 -9.09
N ALA A 91 -8.38 10.02 -8.96
CA ALA A 91 -7.56 10.90 -8.13
C ALA A 91 -7.61 10.51 -6.65
N ARG A 92 -8.79 10.20 -6.11
CA ARG A 92 -8.90 9.73 -4.71
C ARG A 92 -8.24 8.37 -4.52
N ASN A 93 -8.39 7.46 -5.48
CA ASN A 93 -7.75 6.14 -5.44
C ASN A 93 -6.23 6.26 -5.49
N LEU A 94 -5.69 7.12 -6.37
CA LEU A 94 -4.26 7.47 -6.40
C LEU A 94 -3.78 8.00 -5.04
N HIS A 95 -4.53 8.91 -4.40
CA HIS A 95 -4.19 9.37 -3.06
C HIS A 95 -4.13 8.21 -2.06
N ARG A 96 -5.03 7.22 -2.13
CA ARG A 96 -4.99 6.08 -1.21
C ARG A 96 -3.77 5.22 -1.46
N LEU A 97 -3.43 4.99 -2.72
CA LEU A 97 -2.28 4.20 -3.11
C LEU A 97 -0.96 4.85 -2.67
N VAL A 98 -0.80 6.17 -2.77
CA VAL A 98 0.42 6.83 -2.21
C VAL A 98 0.49 6.70 -0.69
N CYS A 99 -0.63 6.71 0.05
CA CYS A 99 -0.60 6.40 1.48
C CYS A 99 -0.12 4.96 1.75
N VAL A 100 -0.39 3.99 0.86
CA VAL A 100 0.16 2.63 0.98
C VAL A 100 1.65 2.60 0.70
N VAL A 101 2.14 3.43 -0.23
CA VAL A 101 3.59 3.62 -0.44
C VAL A 101 4.24 4.17 0.84
N THR A 102 3.63 5.15 1.49
CA THR A 102 4.08 5.66 2.80
C THR A 102 4.10 4.57 3.87
N PHE A 103 3.06 3.71 3.91
CA PHE A 103 3.03 2.54 4.80
C PHE A 103 4.25 1.64 4.56
N MET A 104 4.52 1.29 3.30
CA MET A 104 5.67 0.45 2.94
C MET A 104 7.00 1.10 3.33
N ARG A 105 7.16 2.39 3.04
CA ARG A 105 8.37 3.14 3.42
C ARG A 105 8.61 3.07 4.92
N VAL A 106 7.61 3.40 5.73
CA VAL A 106 7.77 3.42 7.20
C VAL A 106 7.98 2.01 7.75
N LEU A 107 7.31 1.00 7.19
CA LEU A 107 7.51 -0.40 7.57
C LEU A 107 8.98 -0.81 7.36
N LEU A 108 9.53 -0.55 6.18
CA LEU A 108 10.92 -0.88 5.84
C LEU A 108 11.91 -0.04 6.66
N GLU A 109 11.63 1.25 6.87
CA GLU A 109 12.43 2.15 7.72
C GLU A 109 12.54 1.58 9.14
N LYS A 110 11.42 1.15 9.73
CA LYS A 110 11.38 0.56 11.08
C LYS A 110 12.08 -0.80 11.14
N LEU A 111 11.83 -1.68 10.18
CA LEU A 111 12.50 -2.99 10.15
C LEU A 111 14.02 -2.86 9.95
N ALA A 112 14.48 -1.76 9.33
CA ALA A 112 15.89 -1.41 9.17
C ALA A 112 16.50 -0.68 10.38
N GLU A 113 15.77 -0.42 11.47
CA GLU A 113 16.38 0.09 12.71
C GLU A 113 17.19 -0.99 13.43
N GLY A 114 16.75 -2.26 13.34
CA GLY A 114 17.49 -3.41 13.86
C GLY A 114 16.64 -4.67 13.97
N GLU A 115 17.31 -5.80 14.23
CA GLU A 115 16.68 -7.12 14.34
C GLU A 115 15.73 -7.25 15.55
N GLY A 116 15.92 -6.40 16.57
CA GLY A 116 15.05 -6.32 17.74
C GLY A 116 13.67 -5.72 17.47
N VAL A 117 13.45 -5.09 16.31
CA VAL A 117 12.14 -4.52 15.95
C VAL A 117 11.23 -5.62 15.42
N SER A 118 10.10 -5.83 16.10
CA SER A 118 9.11 -6.81 15.67
C SER A 118 8.35 -6.33 14.43
N VAL A 119 7.82 -7.27 13.64
CA VAL A 119 6.96 -6.96 12.48
C VAL A 119 5.72 -6.19 12.93
N LYS A 120 5.17 -6.54 14.10
CA LYS A 120 4.05 -5.84 14.70
C LYS A 120 4.37 -4.37 14.97
N ASP A 121 5.47 -4.08 15.66
CA ASP A 121 5.82 -2.69 16.00
C ASP A 121 6.07 -1.85 14.74
N ALA A 122 6.76 -2.44 13.75
CA ALA A 122 7.02 -1.79 12.47
C ALA A 122 5.72 -1.53 11.69
N ALA A 123 4.82 -2.51 11.59
CA ALA A 123 3.54 -2.38 10.90
C ALA A 123 2.57 -1.43 11.61
N THR A 124 2.58 -1.42 12.95
CA THR A 124 1.83 -0.46 13.76
C THR A 124 2.31 0.96 13.48
N ALA A 125 3.61 1.24 13.59
CA ALA A 125 4.17 2.56 13.29
C ALA A 125 3.87 3.00 11.85
N ALA A 126 3.99 2.08 10.89
CA ALA A 126 3.65 2.32 9.50
C ALA A 126 2.18 2.70 9.32
N TYR A 127 1.27 1.95 9.93
CA TYR A 127 -0.17 2.20 9.85
C TYR A 127 -0.54 3.57 10.43
N GLU A 128 -0.02 3.89 11.61
CA GLU A 128 -0.28 5.17 12.29
C GLU A 128 0.17 6.37 11.46
N ALA A 129 1.34 6.28 10.83
CA ALA A 129 1.91 7.37 10.04
C ALA A 129 1.24 7.58 8.67
N SER A 130 0.48 6.61 8.16
CA SER A 130 0.05 6.61 6.75
C SER A 130 -1.46 6.43 6.56
N LEU A 131 -2.00 5.32 7.04
CA LEU A 131 -3.35 4.86 6.74
C LEU A 131 -4.36 5.21 7.85
N ALA A 132 -3.91 5.31 9.10
CA ALA A 132 -4.77 5.68 10.22
C ALA A 132 -5.47 7.04 10.04
N PRO A 133 -4.83 8.10 9.51
CA PRO A 133 -5.48 9.41 9.31
C PRO A 133 -6.65 9.38 8.32
N ILE A 134 -6.62 8.44 7.36
CA ILE A 134 -7.64 8.33 6.32
C ILE A 134 -8.68 7.24 6.58
N HIS A 135 -8.57 6.51 7.70
CA HIS A 135 -9.46 5.41 8.05
C HIS A 135 -10.46 5.79 9.14
N THR A 136 -11.70 5.30 9.01
CA THR A 136 -12.71 5.44 10.08
C THR A 136 -12.33 4.64 11.32
N TYR A 137 -12.95 4.95 12.45
CA TYR A 137 -12.79 4.21 13.70
C TYR A 137 -12.96 2.69 13.52
N VAL A 138 -13.97 2.27 12.75
CA VAL A 138 -14.25 0.84 12.50
C VAL A 138 -13.06 0.15 11.81
N VAL A 139 -12.50 0.78 10.77
CA VAL A 139 -11.35 0.23 10.04
C VAL A 139 -10.10 0.23 10.92
N ARG A 140 -9.90 1.28 11.73
CA ARG A 140 -8.78 1.34 12.68
C ARG A 140 -8.84 0.18 13.67
N THR A 141 -9.99 -0.04 14.30
CA THR A 141 -10.17 -1.14 15.27
C THR A 141 -9.90 -2.50 14.64
N ALA A 142 -10.39 -2.73 13.42
CA ALA A 142 -10.12 -3.95 12.68
C ALA A 142 -8.63 -4.18 12.41
N VAL A 143 -7.92 -3.15 11.93
CA VAL A 143 -6.50 -3.23 11.67
C VAL A 143 -5.73 -3.51 12.96
N TRP A 144 -6.06 -2.82 14.06
CA TRP A 144 -5.46 -3.06 15.37
C TRP A 144 -5.62 -4.51 15.84
N ALA A 145 -6.80 -5.12 15.66
CA ALA A 145 -7.01 -6.52 15.95
C ALA A 145 -6.11 -7.42 15.05
N GLY A 146 -6.02 -7.10 13.77
CA GLY A 146 -5.14 -7.79 12.81
C GLY A 146 -3.64 -7.73 13.18
N MET A 147 -3.19 -6.65 13.82
CA MET A 147 -1.78 -6.51 14.25
C MET A 147 -1.33 -7.58 15.24
N TYR A 148 -2.24 -8.21 15.99
CA TYR A 148 -1.91 -9.27 16.96
C TYR A 148 -1.66 -10.64 16.33
N VAL A 149 -2.03 -10.84 15.07
CA VAL A 149 -1.84 -12.11 14.35
C VAL A 149 -0.76 -12.03 13.27
N LEU A 150 0.00 -10.93 13.25
CA LEU A 150 1.16 -10.78 12.37
C LEU A 150 2.23 -11.83 12.70
N PRO A 151 3.02 -12.27 11.71
CA PRO A 151 4.07 -13.25 11.92
C PRO A 151 5.19 -12.72 12.84
N SER A 152 5.98 -13.65 13.38
CA SER A 152 7.28 -13.29 13.95
C SER A 152 8.22 -12.74 12.87
N ARG A 153 9.24 -11.97 13.28
CA ARG A 153 10.25 -11.46 12.35
C ARG A 153 10.95 -12.59 11.59
N ALA A 154 11.34 -13.65 12.28
CA ALA A 154 11.99 -14.81 11.66
C ALA A 154 11.09 -15.45 10.58
N SER A 155 9.81 -15.65 10.86
CA SER A 155 8.87 -16.21 9.89
C SER A 155 8.62 -15.27 8.72
N PHE A 156 8.55 -13.96 8.96
CA PHE A 156 8.44 -12.97 7.90
C PHE A 156 9.66 -12.99 6.96
N MET A 157 10.88 -13.00 7.51
CA MET A 157 12.13 -13.06 6.72
C MET A 157 12.23 -14.35 5.89
N GLU A 158 11.87 -15.48 6.48
CA GLU A 158 11.80 -16.77 5.79
C GLU A 158 10.81 -16.72 4.61
N GLN A 159 9.60 -16.19 4.82
CA GLN A 159 8.56 -16.11 3.80
C GLN A 159 8.89 -15.19 2.63
N ILE A 160 9.55 -14.05 2.90
CA ILE A 160 10.03 -13.16 1.83
C ILE A 160 11.31 -13.68 1.18
N GLY A 161 11.91 -14.73 1.74
CA GLY A 161 13.12 -15.39 1.24
C GLY A 161 14.36 -14.51 1.38
N GLU A 162 14.49 -13.77 2.48
CA GLU A 162 15.60 -12.84 2.73
C GLU A 162 16.30 -13.13 4.06
N THR A 163 17.57 -12.74 4.14
CA THR A 163 18.29 -12.61 5.41
C THR A 163 18.11 -11.20 5.96
N GLU A 164 18.41 -10.99 7.24
CA GLU A 164 18.40 -9.65 7.85
C GLU A 164 19.28 -8.65 7.07
N ALA A 165 20.47 -9.07 6.65
CA ALA A 165 21.40 -8.23 5.90
C ALA A 165 20.88 -7.89 4.50
N SER A 166 20.37 -8.88 3.75
CA SER A 166 19.85 -8.66 2.40
C SER A 166 18.54 -7.88 2.40
N ALA A 167 17.66 -8.13 3.37
CA ALA A 167 16.45 -7.35 3.57
C ALA A 167 16.77 -5.89 3.89
N ARG A 168 17.76 -5.64 4.76
CA ARG A 168 18.22 -4.29 5.08
C ARG A 168 18.78 -3.57 3.85
N ASP A 169 19.62 -4.23 3.05
CA ASP A 169 20.19 -3.62 1.84
C ASP A 169 19.08 -3.21 0.86
N MET A 170 18.12 -4.10 0.57
CA MET A 170 17.00 -3.79 -0.32
C MET A 170 16.08 -2.72 0.26
N ALA A 171 15.82 -2.74 1.58
CA ALA A 171 15.06 -1.70 2.26
C ALA A 171 15.71 -0.33 2.08
N LEU A 172 17.03 -0.21 2.31
CA LEU A 172 17.75 1.06 2.16
C LEU A 172 17.70 1.59 0.72
N ARG A 173 17.74 0.72 -0.29
CA ARG A 173 17.56 1.12 -1.71
C ARG A 173 16.17 1.69 -1.96
N PHE A 174 15.11 1.03 -1.48
CA PHE A 174 13.75 1.56 -1.57
C PHE A 174 13.63 2.92 -0.84
N LEU A 175 14.20 3.02 0.37
CA LEU A 175 14.13 4.21 1.21
C LEU A 175 14.82 5.42 0.58
N ALA A 176 15.92 5.21 -0.14
CA ALA A 176 16.69 6.27 -0.80
C ALA A 176 15.83 7.09 -1.79
N CYS A 177 14.87 6.45 -2.45
CA CYS A 177 14.04 7.07 -3.49
C CYS A 177 12.63 7.45 -3.00
N SER A 178 12.07 6.65 -2.09
CA SER A 178 10.66 6.71 -1.67
C SER A 178 10.15 8.10 -1.25
N LYS A 179 10.93 8.86 -0.45
CA LYS A 179 10.50 10.17 0.05
C LYS A 179 10.30 11.20 -1.06
N GLU A 180 11.07 11.12 -2.14
CA GLU A 180 10.96 12.05 -3.26
C GLU A 180 9.76 11.72 -4.14
N VAL A 181 9.53 10.43 -4.41
CA VAL A 181 8.34 9.92 -5.11
C VAL A 181 7.06 10.29 -4.36
N GLU A 182 6.99 10.02 -3.05
CA GLU A 182 5.84 10.40 -2.21
C GLU A 182 5.59 11.91 -2.28
N ARG A 183 6.65 12.73 -2.17
CA ARG A 183 6.53 14.19 -2.27
C ARG A 183 5.98 14.64 -3.63
N ALA A 184 6.49 14.07 -4.72
CA ALA A 184 6.05 14.37 -6.07
C ALA A 184 4.56 14.05 -6.25
N VAL A 185 4.13 12.86 -5.84
CA VAL A 185 2.71 12.44 -5.95
C VAL A 185 1.81 13.27 -5.03
N HIS A 186 2.23 13.57 -3.79
CA HIS A 186 1.46 14.44 -2.90
C HIS A 186 1.31 15.86 -3.45
N HIS A 187 2.31 16.39 -4.15
CA HIS A 187 2.25 17.71 -4.75
C HIS A 187 1.14 17.83 -5.82
N LEU A 188 0.78 16.72 -6.49
CA LEU A 188 -0.33 16.70 -7.46
C LEU A 188 -1.67 17.09 -6.83
N PHE A 189 -1.82 16.88 -5.52
CA PHE A 189 -3.03 17.17 -4.76
C PHE A 189 -3.02 18.55 -4.09
N ALA A 190 -2.05 19.42 -4.41
CA ALA A 190 -2.00 20.77 -3.85
C ALA A 190 -3.33 21.52 -4.03
N GLY A 191 -3.88 22.00 -2.91
CA GLY A 191 -5.18 22.68 -2.87
C GLY A 191 -6.41 21.76 -2.90
N ILE A 192 -6.23 20.43 -2.76
CA ILE A 192 -7.32 19.47 -2.61
C ILE A 192 -7.29 18.92 -1.18
N ASP A 193 -8.36 19.15 -0.42
CA ASP A 193 -8.55 18.51 0.88
C ASP A 193 -9.16 17.12 0.70
N MET A 194 -8.38 16.07 1.02
CA MET A 194 -8.77 14.69 0.78
C MET A 194 -9.51 14.11 2.01
N PRO A 195 -10.82 13.85 1.92
CA PRO A 195 -11.60 13.40 3.07
C PRO A 195 -11.18 12.00 3.52
N ALA A 196 -11.49 11.60 4.76
CA ALA A 196 -11.32 10.21 5.20
C ALA A 196 -12.14 9.23 4.32
N SER A 197 -11.67 7.99 4.20
CA SER A 197 -12.36 6.93 3.48
C SER A 197 -13.53 6.41 4.31
N THR A 198 -14.70 6.23 3.69
CA THR A 198 -15.68 5.28 4.22
C THR A 198 -15.20 3.86 3.95
N PRO A 199 -15.52 2.87 4.80
CA PRO A 199 -15.12 1.48 4.55
C PRO A 199 -15.61 0.99 3.18
N SER A 200 -14.76 0.28 2.44
CA SER A 200 -15.17 -0.40 1.21
C SER A 200 -15.95 -1.67 1.50
N SER A 201 -16.69 -2.18 0.52
CA SER A 201 -17.40 -3.46 0.63
C SER A 201 -16.45 -4.62 0.97
N ASN A 202 -15.23 -4.60 0.44
CA ASN A 202 -14.21 -5.62 0.70
C ASN A 202 -13.72 -5.59 2.15
N ILE A 203 -13.55 -4.40 2.71
CA ILE A 203 -13.22 -4.25 4.13
C ILE A 203 -14.40 -4.76 4.96
N LEU A 204 -15.63 -4.33 4.66
CA LEU A 204 -16.81 -4.76 5.42
C LEU A 204 -17.02 -6.28 5.35
N SER A 205 -16.93 -6.90 4.17
CA SER A 205 -17.08 -8.35 4.03
C SER A 205 -15.99 -9.13 4.76
N GLY A 206 -14.74 -8.65 4.75
CA GLY A 206 -13.63 -9.26 5.49
C GLY A 206 -13.81 -9.19 7.01
N LEU A 207 -14.45 -8.14 7.54
CA LEU A 207 -14.68 -7.99 8.98
C LEU A 207 -15.82 -8.84 9.53
N TRP A 208 -16.82 -9.15 8.70
CA TRP A 208 -18.04 -9.83 9.15
C TRP A 208 -18.25 -11.22 8.51
N GLY A 209 -17.48 -11.57 7.48
CA GLY A 209 -17.62 -12.83 6.72
C GLY A 209 -16.87 -14.04 7.30
N GLY A 210 -16.15 -13.89 8.41
CA GLY A 210 -15.40 -14.98 9.07
C GLY A 210 -16.23 -15.86 10.00
N GLY A 211 -17.55 -15.68 10.08
CA GLY A 211 -18.43 -16.41 10.99
C GLY A 211 -19.07 -17.66 10.36
N SER A 212 -18.47 -18.82 10.63
CA SER A 212 -19.08 -20.16 10.71
C SER A 212 -20.24 -20.50 9.75
N THR A 213 -19.95 -21.28 8.70
CA THR A 213 -20.94 -22.23 8.16
C THR A 213 -21.03 -23.43 9.10
N ALA A 214 -21.80 -23.30 10.17
CA ALA A 214 -22.35 -24.46 10.86
C ALA A 214 -23.47 -25.02 9.97
N THR A 215 -23.15 -25.98 9.11
CA THR A 215 -24.15 -26.83 8.48
C THR A 215 -24.88 -27.61 9.57
N ALA A 216 -26.13 -27.23 9.82
CA ALA A 216 -27.08 -28.03 10.57
C ALA A 216 -27.29 -29.34 9.83
N ALA A 217 -26.86 -30.45 10.43
CA ALA A 217 -27.34 -31.76 10.08
C ALA A 217 -28.69 -31.96 10.77
N THR A 218 -29.73 -32.19 9.97
CA THR A 218 -30.96 -32.89 10.37
C THR A 218 -31.03 -34.18 9.58
#